data_AF-A0A0T5Z9V2-F1
#
_entry.id   AF-A0A0T5Z9V2-F1
#
_cell.length_a   1.000
_cell.length_b   1.000
_cell.length_c   1.000
_cell.angle_alpha   90.00
_cell.angle_beta   90.00
_cell.angle_gamma   90.00
#
_symmetry.space_group_name_H-M   'P 1'
#
loop_
_entity.id
_entity.type
_entity.pdbx_description
1 polymer ?
#
loop_
_entity_poly.entity_id
_entity_poly.type
_entity_poly.pdbx_seq_one_letter_code
_entity_poly.pdbx_strand_id
1 'polypeptide(L)'
;MSQNDDHNDQLHSMDPDYEAHLGIAGRTARFFIESPLSPLFFIAMMMMGLMGLMLTPRQEDPQISVPMVDIFVQYPGAAAEQVSSLAIEPLERIMSEIPRVKHVYSAAQRGGGVVT
;
A
#
# COMPACT_ATOMS: atom_id res chain seq x y z
N MET A 1 58.68 -18.86 59.25
CA MET A 1 57.40 -19.52 58.91
C MET A 1 56.54 -18.54 58.14
N SER A 2 56.39 -18.74 56.83
CA SER A 2 55.36 -18.11 56.00
C SER A 2 54.70 -19.28 55.29
N GLN A 3 53.44 -19.53 55.61
CA GLN A 3 52.61 -20.54 54.94
C GLN A 3 51.38 -19.77 54.48
N ASN A 4 51.50 -19.26 53.26
CA ASN A 4 50.47 -18.57 52.50
C ASN A 4 49.47 -19.60 51.96
N ASP A 5 48.19 -19.24 52.09
CA ASP A 5 47.19 -19.28 51.04
C ASP A 5 46.93 -20.63 50.34
N ASP A 6 46.21 -21.53 51.02
CA ASP A 6 45.43 -22.60 50.40
C ASP A 6 44.11 -22.06 49.81
N HIS A 7 44.23 -21.13 48.86
CA HIS A 7 43.14 -20.79 47.94
C HIS A 7 43.66 -20.85 46.51
N ASN A 8 44.15 -22.03 46.13
CA ASN A 8 44.53 -22.32 44.76
C ASN A 8 43.26 -22.54 43.94
N ASP A 9 42.79 -21.43 43.37
CA ASP A 9 42.25 -21.30 42.03
C ASP A 9 41.90 -22.63 41.36
N GLN A 10 40.61 -22.99 41.47
CA GLN A 10 39.96 -23.75 40.42
C GLN A 10 39.98 -22.86 39.18
N LEU A 11 41.10 -22.88 38.44
CA LEU A 11 41.18 -22.42 37.07
C LEU A 11 40.13 -23.20 36.30
N HIS A 12 38.98 -22.57 36.15
CA HIS A 12 37.95 -22.97 35.21
C HIS A 12 38.64 -23.08 33.86
N SER A 13 38.93 -24.31 33.45
CA SER A 13 39.50 -24.61 32.14
C SER A 13 38.59 -23.98 31.10
N MET A 14 39.02 -22.87 30.53
CA MET A 14 38.40 -22.31 29.34
C MET A 14 38.66 -23.32 28.24
N ASP A 15 37.60 -24.04 27.87
CA ASP A 15 37.58 -24.94 26.72
C ASP A 15 38.10 -24.17 25.50
N PRO A 16 39.20 -24.61 24.86
CA PRO A 16 39.78 -23.94 23.69
C PRO A 16 38.94 -24.13 22.42
N ASP A 17 37.89 -24.95 22.47
CA ASP A 17 37.11 -25.41 21.31
C ASP A 17 35.70 -24.81 21.25
N TYR A 18 35.51 -23.54 21.64
CA TYR A 18 34.33 -22.79 21.18
C TYR A 18 34.54 -22.40 19.71
N GLU A 19 34.55 -23.41 18.83
CA GLU A 19 34.33 -23.27 17.40
C GLU A 19 32.95 -22.61 17.24
N ALA A 20 32.95 -21.27 17.16
CA ALA A 20 31.76 -20.46 16.97
C ALA A 20 31.16 -20.83 15.60
N HIS A 21 30.30 -21.84 15.60
CA HIS A 21 29.58 -22.31 14.44
C HIS A 21 28.59 -21.21 14.04
N LEU A 22 29.09 -20.25 13.26
CA LEU A 22 28.32 -19.10 12.79
C LEU A 22 27.11 -19.64 12.02
N GLY A 23 25.92 -19.41 12.56
CA GLY A 23 24.66 -19.69 11.87
C GLY A 23 24.56 -18.87 10.57
N ILE A 24 23.47 -19.05 9.82
CA ILE A 24 23.26 -18.38 8.53
C ILE A 24 23.43 -16.85 8.66
N ALA A 25 22.91 -16.25 9.74
CA ALA A 25 23.08 -14.82 10.02
C ALA A 25 24.55 -14.43 10.25
N GLY A 26 25.32 -15.24 10.98
CA GLY A 26 26.74 -15.00 11.28
C GLY A 26 27.62 -15.11 10.03
N ARG A 27 27.33 -16.09 9.16
CA ARG A 27 28.00 -16.23 7.86
C ARG A 27 27.73 -15.04 6.93
N THR A 28 26.50 -14.55 6.89
CA THR A 28 26.15 -13.36 6.10
C THR A 28 26.83 -12.11 6.67
N ALA A 29 26.79 -11.90 7.99
CA ALA A 29 27.46 -10.77 8.63
C ALA A 29 28.96 -10.77 8.36
N ARG A 30 29.62 -11.94 8.47
CA ARG A 30 31.05 -12.09 8.16
C ARG A 30 31.36 -11.70 6.71
N PHE A 31 30.55 -12.14 5.75
CA PHE A 31 30.70 -11.78 4.34
C PHE A 31 30.62 -10.26 4.10
N PHE A 32 29.69 -9.57 4.77
CA PHE A 32 29.56 -8.12 4.63
C PHE A 32 30.68 -7.35 5.37
N ILE A 33 31.18 -7.84 6.50
CA ILE A 33 32.23 -7.16 7.27
C ILE A 33 33.61 -7.30 6.61
N GLU A 34 33.92 -8.47 6.06
CA GLU A 34 35.21 -8.73 5.41
C GLU A 34 35.28 -8.19 3.97
N SER A 35 34.14 -7.86 3.35
CA SER A 35 34.08 -7.42 1.96
C SER A 35 34.36 -5.91 1.79
N PRO A 36 35.33 -5.50 0.95
CA PRO A 36 35.56 -4.10 0.62
C PRO A 36 34.43 -3.49 -0.23
N LEU A 37 33.50 -4.31 -0.74
CA LEU A 37 32.37 -3.85 -1.55
C LEU A 37 31.18 -3.37 -0.69
N SER A 38 31.14 -3.70 0.60
CA SER A 38 30.02 -3.34 1.48
C SER A 38 29.79 -1.83 1.62
N PRO A 39 30.83 -0.98 1.79
CA PRO A 39 30.64 0.47 1.79
C PRO A 39 30.12 1.01 0.45
N LEU A 40 30.58 0.45 -0.68
CA LEU A 40 30.11 0.84 -2.01
C LEU A 40 28.64 0.47 -2.20
N PHE A 41 28.25 -0.74 -1.77
CA PHE A 41 26.87 -1.20 -1.80
C PHE A 41 25.95 -0.32 -0.93
N PHE A 42 26.42 0.07 0.25
CA PHE A 42 25.71 1.01 1.12
C PHE A 42 25.45 2.36 0.42
N ILE A 43 26.49 2.94 -0.20
CA ILE A 43 26.36 4.20 -0.94
C ILE A 43 25.40 4.04 -2.13
N ALA A 44 25.47 2.94 -2.87
CA ALA A 44 24.54 2.66 -3.97
C ALA A 44 23.08 2.59 -3.52
N MET A 45 22.80 1.89 -2.42
CA MET A 45 21.46 1.82 -1.82
C MET A 45 20.99 3.19 -1.31
N MET A 46 21.89 3.97 -0.70
CA MET A 46 21.59 5.32 -0.24
C MET A 46 21.24 6.25 -1.41
N MET A 47 22.00 6.21 -2.50
CA MET A 47 21.70 6.97 -3.73
C MET A 47 20.37 6.55 -4.35
N MET A 48 20.07 5.25 -4.38
CA MET A 48 18.79 4.74 -4.86
C MET A 48 17.61 5.27 -4.03
N GLY A 49 17.77 5.35 -2.71
CA GLY A 49 16.77 5.94 -1.81
C GLY A 49 16.56 7.43 -2.05
N LEU A 50 17.64 8.20 -2.20
CA LEU A 50 17.59 9.63 -2.53
C LEU A 50 16.93 9.88 -3.89
N MET A 51 17.26 9.05 -4.87
CA MET A 51 16.66 9.08 -6.19
C MET A 51 15.15 8.81 -6.11
N GLY A 52 14.72 7.82 -5.33
CA GLY A 52 13.30 7.56 -5.06
C GLY A 52 12.59 8.77 -4.44
N LEU A 53 13.23 9.45 -3.49
CA LEU A 53 12.66 10.65 -2.87
C LEU A 53 12.49 11.80 -3.87
N MET A 54 13.44 11.99 -4.79
CA MET A 54 13.36 13.05 -5.81
C MET A 54 12.40 12.72 -6.96
N LEU A 55 12.33 11.45 -7.38
CA LEU A 55 11.50 11.04 -8.53
C LEU A 55 10.05 10.72 -8.17
N THR A 56 9.73 10.45 -6.90
CA THR A 56 8.35 10.12 -6.51
C THR A 56 7.48 11.37 -6.65
N PRO A 57 6.50 11.39 -7.57
CA PRO A 57 5.63 12.54 -7.75
C PRO A 57 4.76 12.74 -6.51
N ARG A 58 4.72 13.96 -5.99
CA ARG A 58 3.85 14.32 -4.88
C ARG A 58 2.47 14.66 -5.44
N GLN A 59 1.45 13.91 -5.02
CA GLN A 59 0.05 14.26 -5.26
C GLN A 59 -0.47 15.00 -4.02
N GLU A 60 -1.09 16.17 -4.22
CA GLU A 60 -1.65 16.97 -3.12
C GLU A 60 -2.93 16.35 -2.55
N ASP A 61 -3.76 15.80 -3.43
CA ASP A 61 -4.97 15.07 -3.07
C ASP A 61 -4.90 13.62 -3.57
N PRO A 62 -5.26 12.63 -2.72
CA PRO A 62 -5.44 11.28 -3.21
C PRO A 62 -6.58 11.28 -4.24
N GLN A 63 -6.34 10.70 -5.41
CA GLN A 63 -7.41 10.52 -6.40
C GLN A 63 -8.42 9.52 -5.84
N ILE A 64 -9.57 10.03 -5.38
CA ILE A 64 -10.71 9.21 -4.99
C ILE A 64 -11.54 8.97 -6.25
N SER A 65 -11.44 7.77 -6.82
CA SER A 65 -12.29 7.37 -7.95
C SER A 65 -13.69 7.05 -7.44
N VAL A 66 -14.61 8.01 -7.52
CA VAL A 66 -16.04 7.75 -7.36
C VAL A 66 -16.60 7.39 -8.73
N PRO A 67 -16.91 6.12 -9.01
CA PRO A 67 -17.47 5.74 -10.30
C PRO A 67 -18.85 6.39 -10.47
N MET A 68 -19.03 7.11 -11.57
CA MET A 68 -20.29 7.77 -11.96
C MET A 68 -20.71 7.26 -13.33
N VAL A 69 -22.01 7.06 -13.53
CA VAL A 69 -22.57 6.56 -14.79
C VAL A 69 -23.74 7.46 -15.17
N ASP A 70 -23.60 8.22 -16.26
CA ASP A 70 -24.69 9.06 -16.77
C ASP A 70 -25.45 8.35 -17.89
N ILE A 71 -26.76 8.19 -17.72
CA ILE A 71 -27.67 7.59 -18.69
C ILE A 71 -28.58 8.67 -19.24
N PHE A 72 -28.42 8.99 -20.52
CA PHE A 72 -29.25 9.97 -21.22
C PHE A 72 -30.39 9.28 -21.96
N VAL A 73 -31.62 9.73 -21.71
CA VAL A 73 -32.83 9.23 -22.37
C VAL A 73 -33.43 10.33 -23.22
N GLN A 74 -33.63 10.06 -24.51
CA GLN A 74 -34.31 11.00 -25.41
C GLN A 74 -35.76 10.55 -25.62
N TYR A 75 -36.68 11.48 -25.43
CA TYR A 75 -38.11 11.26 -25.62
C TYR A 75 -38.73 12.51 -26.30
N PRO A 76 -38.42 12.73 -27.59
CA PRO A 76 -38.79 13.96 -28.29
C PRO A 76 -40.30 14.15 -28.32
N GLY A 77 -40.74 15.39 -28.07
CA GLY A 77 -42.16 15.76 -28.11
C GLY A 77 -42.97 15.47 -26.84
N ALA A 78 -42.43 14.75 -25.85
CA ALA A 78 -43.11 14.57 -24.56
C ALA A 78 -42.90 15.75 -23.60
N ALA A 79 -43.93 16.01 -22.80
CA ALA A 79 -43.84 16.93 -21.66
C ALA A 79 -42.93 16.33 -20.57
N ALA A 80 -42.29 17.18 -19.76
CA ALA A 80 -41.36 16.73 -18.72
C ALA A 80 -42.01 15.71 -17.75
N GLU A 81 -43.29 15.89 -17.41
CA GLU A 81 -44.03 15.01 -16.51
C GLU A 81 -44.31 13.61 -17.10
N GLN A 82 -44.52 13.54 -18.42
CA GLN A 82 -44.59 12.27 -19.14
C GLN A 82 -43.23 11.59 -19.21
N VAL A 83 -42.15 12.34 -19.42
CA VAL A 83 -40.79 11.78 -19.44
C VAL A 83 -40.39 11.25 -18.06
N SER A 84 -40.75 11.97 -17.00
CA SER A 84 -40.55 11.54 -15.60
C SER A 84 -41.21 10.18 -15.34
N SER A 85 -42.53 10.13 -15.51
CA SER A 85 -43.33 8.95 -15.15
C SER A 85 -43.11 7.74 -16.05
N LEU A 86 -42.89 7.95 -17.36
CA LEU A 86 -42.84 6.86 -18.33
C LEU A 86 -41.43 6.33 -18.61
N ALA A 87 -40.39 7.13 -18.37
CA ALA A 87 -39.01 6.77 -18.75
C ALA A 87 -38.03 6.87 -17.58
N ILE A 88 -38.04 7.98 -16.84
CA ILE A 88 -37.02 8.26 -15.83
C ILE A 88 -37.28 7.51 -14.52
N GLU A 89 -38.52 7.53 -14.00
CA GLU A 89 -38.89 6.81 -12.77
C GLU A 89 -38.67 5.28 -12.86
N PRO A 90 -39.08 4.59 -13.95
CA PRO A 90 -38.77 3.17 -14.10
C PRO A 90 -37.26 2.90 -14.15
N LEU A 91 -36.50 3.76 -14.83
CA LEU A 91 -35.06 3.62 -14.96
C LEU A 91 -34.35 3.81 -13.62
N GLU A 92 -34.72 4.85 -12.86
CA GLU A 92 -34.23 5.11 -11.51
C GLU A 92 -34.44 3.90 -10.60
N ARG A 93 -35.65 3.32 -10.62
CA ARG A 93 -35.96 2.14 -9.82
C ARG A 93 -35.06 0.95 -10.15
N ILE A 94 -34.87 0.65 -11.44
CA ILE A 94 -33.99 -0.45 -11.87
C ILE A 94 -32.54 -0.17 -11.42
N MET A 95 -32.06 1.07 -11.55
CA MET A 95 -30.70 1.45 -11.13
C MET A 95 -30.52 1.36 -9.61
N SER A 96 -31.54 1.71 -8.82
CA SER A 96 -31.50 1.63 -7.36
C SER A 96 -31.42 0.21 -6.83
N GLU A 97 -31.88 -0.77 -7.62
CA GLU A 97 -31.85 -2.20 -7.26
C GLU A 97 -30.48 -2.85 -7.57
N ILE A 98 -29.58 -2.14 -8.29
CA ILE A 98 -28.26 -2.68 -8.66
C ILE A 98 -27.35 -2.76 -7.42
N PRO A 99 -26.79 -3.94 -7.10
CA PRO A 99 -25.86 -4.08 -6.00
C PRO A 99 -24.64 -3.17 -6.17
N ARG A 100 -24.27 -2.47 -5.09
CA ARG A 100 -23.14 -1.51 -4.97
C ARG A 100 -23.39 -0.12 -5.61
N VAL A 101 -24.60 0.19 -6.05
CA VAL A 101 -25.01 1.58 -6.30
C VAL A 101 -25.37 2.23 -4.97
N LYS A 102 -24.77 3.41 -4.67
CA LYS A 102 -25.01 4.13 -3.42
C LYS A 102 -26.07 5.21 -3.57
N HIS A 103 -26.02 5.92 -4.68
CA HIS A 103 -26.87 7.06 -4.98
C HIS A 103 -27.30 6.96 -6.43
N VAL A 104 -28.57 7.27 -6.67
CA VAL A 104 -29.15 7.45 -8.00
C VAL A 104 -29.84 8.80 -7.96
N TYR A 105 -29.54 9.63 -8.94
CA TYR A 105 -30.16 10.93 -9.15
C TYR A 105 -30.79 10.95 -10.52
N SER A 106 -31.95 11.59 -10.63
CA SER A 106 -32.70 11.62 -11.87
C SER A 106 -33.19 13.04 -12.16
N ALA A 107 -33.21 13.41 -13.43
CA ALA A 107 -33.74 14.68 -13.89
C ALA A 107 -34.46 14.50 -15.22
N ALA A 108 -35.70 14.99 -15.29
CA ALA A 108 -36.53 14.95 -16.49
C ALA A 108 -36.78 16.37 -17.02
N GLN A 109 -36.75 16.52 -18.34
CA GLN A 109 -37.09 17.75 -19.03
C GLN A 109 -37.95 17.44 -20.27
N ARG A 110 -38.49 18.49 -20.89
CA ARG A 110 -39.23 18.32 -22.15
C ARG A 110 -38.28 17.73 -23.19
N GLY A 111 -38.68 16.62 -23.82
CA GLY A 111 -37.88 15.98 -24.86
C GLY A 111 -36.85 14.94 -24.38
N GLY A 112 -36.63 14.75 -23.07
CA GLY A 112 -35.67 13.77 -22.55
C GLY A 112 -35.27 13.96 -21.09
N GLY A 113 -34.36 13.15 -20.57
CA GLY A 113 -33.88 13.23 -19.19
C GLY A 113 -32.55 12.50 -18.99
N VAL A 114 -32.02 12.59 -17.77
CA VAL A 114 -30.75 11.97 -17.36
C VAL A 114 -30.90 11.27 -16.02
N VAL A 115 -30.23 10.14 -15.85
CA VAL A 115 -30.08 9.41 -14.58
C VAL A 115 -28.60 9.21 -14.31
N THR A 116 -28.15 9.56 -13.10
CA THR A 116 -26.74 9.53 -12.64
C THR A 116 -26.60 8.66 -11.40
#